data_AF-A0A3N4ED22-F1
#
_entry.id   AF-A0A3N4ED22-F1
#
_cell.length_a   1.000
_cell.length_b   1.000
_cell.length_c   1.000
_cell.angle_alpha   90.00
_cell.angle_beta   90.00
_cell.angle_gamma   90.00
#
_symmetry.space_group_name_H-M   'P 1'
#
loop_
_entity.id
_entity.type
_entity.pdbx_description
1 polymer ?
#
loop_
_entity_poly.entity_id
_entity_poly.type
_entity_poly.pdbx_seq_one_letter_code
_entity_poly.pdbx_strand_id
1 'polypeptide(L)'
;MLNSILDKYRYLLLLTVSLFLFVIIFFSYAYPEGDDAVFGFLKRYEVELSAPVQGRITNNGIPISGAEVVRELSYGGYDKGDPIIDYALTDTNGEFSFKEVKVKSNAPRARS
;
A
#
# COMPACT_ATOMS: atom_id res chain seq x y z
N MET A 1 -59.02 -1.08 2.93
CA MET A 1 -58.15 -0.53 4.00
C MET A 1 -56.73 -1.07 3.94
N LEU A 2 -56.53 -2.39 3.81
CA LEU A 2 -55.19 -3.02 3.70
C LEU A 2 -54.36 -2.52 2.50
N ASN A 3 -54.96 -2.39 1.31
CA ASN A 3 -54.26 -1.91 0.11
C ASN A 3 -53.73 -0.48 0.26
N SER A 4 -54.48 0.40 0.93
CA SER A 4 -54.05 1.78 1.20
C SER A 4 -52.84 1.86 2.14
N ILE A 5 -52.75 0.95 3.11
CA ILE A 5 -51.60 0.84 4.01
C ILE A 5 -50.39 0.28 3.25
N LEU A 6 -50.59 -0.76 2.45
CA LEU A 6 -49.52 -1.35 1.62
C LEU A 6 -48.95 -0.33 0.62
N ASP A 7 -49.82 0.45 -0.03
CA ASP A 7 -49.42 1.49 -1.00
C ASP A 7 -48.67 2.64 -0.33
N LYS A 8 -49.02 2.99 0.91
CA LYS A 8 -48.28 3.98 1.70
C LYS A 8 -46.84 3.53 2.00
N TYR A 9 -46.64 2.26 2.38
CA TYR A 9 -45.30 1.71 2.60
C TYR A 9 -44.52 1.55 1.30
N ARG A 10 -45.18 1.21 0.18
CA ARG A 10 -44.56 1.19 -1.14
C ARG A 10 -44.10 2.57 -1.58
N TYR A 11 -44.91 3.61 -1.36
CA TYR A 11 -44.53 4.98 -1.67
C TYR A 11 -43.36 5.45 -0.80
N LEU A 12 -43.38 5.13 0.50
CA LEU A 12 -42.28 5.44 1.40
C LEU A 12 -40.99 4.71 0.98
N LEU A 13 -41.07 3.44 0.60
CA LEU A 13 -39.94 2.65 0.10
C LEU A 13 -39.40 3.25 -1.21
N LEU A 14 -40.27 3.59 -2.16
CA LEU A 14 -39.86 4.19 -3.43
C LEU A 14 -39.22 5.57 -3.22
N LEU A 15 -39.74 6.36 -2.28
CA LEU A 15 -39.19 7.65 -1.91
C LEU A 15 -37.81 7.52 -1.24
N THR A 16 -37.63 6.56 -0.33
CA THR A 16 -36.32 6.34 0.30
C THR A 16 -35.29 5.82 -0.71
N VAL A 17 -35.67 4.91 -1.59
CA VAL A 17 -34.80 4.43 -2.68
C VAL A 17 -34.46 5.57 -3.65
N SER A 18 -35.44 6.38 -4.03
CA SER A 18 -35.22 7.53 -4.92
C SER A 18 -34.30 8.58 -4.28
N LEU A 19 -34.47 8.87 -2.99
CA LEU A 19 -33.59 9.78 -2.27
C LEU A 19 -32.15 9.24 -2.20
N PHE A 20 -32.00 7.94 -1.95
CA PHE A 20 -30.68 7.30 -1.91
C PHE A 20 -29.98 7.35 -3.26
N LEU A 21 -30.70 7.06 -4.35
CA LEU A 21 -30.18 7.18 -5.71
C LEU A 21 -29.81 8.62 -6.07
N PHE A 22 -30.64 9.60 -5.68
CA PHE A 22 -30.35 11.01 -5.90
C PHE A 22 -29.07 11.44 -5.18
N VAL A 23 -28.88 10.99 -3.94
CA VAL A 23 -27.65 11.24 -3.17
C VAL A 23 -26.43 10.63 -3.86
N ILE A 24 -26.50 9.37 -4.31
CA ILE A 24 -25.39 8.72 -5.05
C ILE A 24 -25.03 9.53 -6.30
N ILE A 25 -26.03 9.88 -7.12
CA ILE A 25 -25.84 10.65 -8.35
C ILE A 25 -25.24 12.02 -8.05
N PHE A 26 -25.75 12.72 -7.03
CA PHE A 26 -25.24 14.01 -6.61
C PHE A 26 -23.77 13.93 -6.19
N PHE A 27 -23.39 12.92 -5.39
CA PHE A 27 -21.98 12.70 -5.02
C PHE A 27 -21.11 12.34 -6.23
N SER A 28 -21.61 11.56 -7.20
CA SER A 28 -20.87 11.27 -8.44
C SER A 28 -20.59 12.51 -9.29
N TYR A 29 -21.51 13.48 -9.33
CA TYR A 29 -21.31 14.75 -10.07
C TYR A 29 -20.56 15.82 -9.28
N ALA A 30 -20.71 15.86 -7.95
CA ALA A 30 -20.04 16.85 -7.10
C ALA A 30 -18.54 16.57 -6.95
N TYR A 31 -18.10 15.32 -7.16
CA TYR A 31 -16.71 14.90 -7.14
C TYR A 31 -16.31 14.27 -8.48
N PRO A 32 -16.21 15.06 -9.57
CA PRO A 32 -15.96 14.54 -10.92
C PRO A 32 -14.50 14.11 -11.15
N GLU A 33 -13.61 14.27 -10.17
CA GLU A 33 -12.18 13.98 -10.31
C GLU A 33 -11.70 12.96 -9.27
N GLY A 34 -11.20 11.84 -9.79
CA GLY A 34 -10.30 10.94 -9.10
C GLY A 34 -10.98 9.80 -8.36
N ASP A 35 -10.98 8.63 -8.99
CA ASP A 35 -11.09 7.31 -8.33
C ASP A 35 -10.21 7.21 -7.06
N ASP A 36 -9.20 8.05 -6.93
CA ASP A 36 -8.23 8.07 -5.85
C ASP A 36 -8.83 8.40 -4.47
N ALA A 37 -9.93 9.15 -4.36
CA ALA A 37 -10.47 9.53 -3.04
C ALA A 37 -11.29 8.40 -2.38
N VAL A 38 -12.08 7.65 -3.14
CA VAL A 38 -12.96 6.60 -2.60
C VAL A 38 -12.38 5.20 -2.86
N PHE A 39 -11.75 4.97 -4.03
CA PHE A 39 -11.07 3.70 -4.34
C PHE A 39 -9.59 3.70 -3.98
N GLY A 40 -8.95 4.86 -3.78
CA GLY A 40 -7.55 4.92 -3.34
C GLY A 40 -7.32 4.35 -1.93
N PHE A 41 -8.33 4.35 -1.04
CA PHE A 41 -8.25 3.66 0.25
C PHE A 41 -8.14 2.14 0.13
N LEU A 42 -8.68 1.56 -0.95
CA LEU A 42 -8.64 0.12 -1.22
C LEU A 42 -7.48 -0.28 -2.13
N LYS A 43 -6.87 0.67 -2.83
CA LYS A 43 -5.83 0.42 -3.83
C LYS A 43 -4.47 0.26 -3.16
N ARG A 44 -4.03 -1.00 -3.06
CA ARG A 44 -2.68 -1.36 -2.66
C ARG A 44 -1.78 -1.41 -3.89
N TYR A 45 -0.80 -0.53 -3.92
CA TYR A 45 0.28 -0.52 -4.90
C TYR A 45 1.42 -1.41 -4.41
N GLU A 46 2.11 -2.07 -5.33
CA GLU A 46 3.40 -2.68 -5.05
C GLU A 46 4.47 -1.61 -5.19
N VAL A 47 5.22 -1.37 -4.11
CA VAL A 47 6.31 -0.40 -4.06
C VAL A 47 7.61 -1.18 -3.91
N GLU A 48 8.53 -0.99 -4.84
CA GLU A 48 9.89 -1.50 -4.73
C GLU A 48 10.67 -0.63 -3.75
N LEU A 49 11.08 -1.22 -2.63
CA LEU A 49 11.87 -0.54 -1.59
C LEU A 49 13.37 -0.66 -1.84
N SER A 50 13.79 -1.78 -2.43
CA SER A 50 15.17 -2.01 -2.80
C SER A 50 15.22 -3.00 -3.96
N ALA A 51 15.97 -2.64 -4.99
CA ALA A 51 16.46 -3.59 -5.97
C ALA A 51 17.37 -4.65 -5.29
N PRO A 52 17.73 -5.75 -5.97
CA PRO A 52 18.78 -6.64 -5.50
C PRO A 52 20.07 -5.87 -5.24
N VAL A 53 20.67 -6.06 -4.07
CA VAL A 53 21.93 -5.41 -3.68
C VAL A 53 23.00 -6.48 -3.56
N GLN A 54 24.14 -6.25 -4.20
CA GLN A 54 25.31 -7.11 -4.07
C GLN A 54 26.53 -6.24 -3.78
N GLY A 55 27.46 -6.76 -3.01
CA GLY A 55 28.67 -6.04 -2.68
C GLY A 55 29.75 -6.95 -2.13
N ARG A 56 30.91 -6.37 -1.86
CA ARG A 56 32.07 -7.09 -1.34
C ARG A 56 32.78 -6.25 -0.29
N ILE A 57 33.01 -6.84 0.88
CA ILE A 57 33.73 -6.21 1.99
C ILE A 57 35.18 -6.67 1.97
N THR A 58 36.09 -5.70 2.00
CA THR A 58 37.53 -5.96 2.02
C THR A 58 38.22 -5.08 3.07
N ASN A 59 39.34 -5.56 3.59
CA ASN A 59 40.30 -4.78 4.37
C ASN A 59 41.58 -4.66 3.56
N ASN A 60 41.86 -3.47 3.02
CA ASN A 60 43.02 -3.22 2.14
C ASN A 60 43.11 -4.20 0.96
N GLY A 61 41.98 -4.52 0.34
CA GLY A 61 41.90 -5.46 -0.79
C GLY A 61 41.85 -6.94 -0.37
N ILE A 62 42.06 -7.27 0.90
CA ILE A 62 41.90 -8.63 1.42
C ILE A 62 40.42 -8.87 1.76
N PRO A 63 39.78 -9.94 1.23
CA PRO A 63 38.41 -10.30 1.58
C PRO A 63 38.18 -10.47 3.07
N ILE A 64 37.06 -9.95 3.58
CA ILE A 64 36.63 -10.24 4.95
C ILE A 64 35.48 -11.25 4.90
N SER A 65 35.71 -12.45 5.42
CA SER A 65 34.69 -13.49 5.53
C SER A 65 33.97 -13.46 6.87
N GLY A 66 32.66 -13.76 6.85
CA GLY A 66 31.82 -13.82 8.04
C GLY A 66 31.46 -12.46 8.64
N ALA A 67 31.69 -11.36 7.92
CA ALA A 67 31.23 -10.04 8.33
C ALA A 67 29.72 -9.95 8.16
N GLU A 68 29.03 -9.43 9.18
CA GLU A 68 27.60 -9.14 9.10
C GLU A 68 27.37 -7.80 8.42
N VAL A 69 26.57 -7.82 7.37
CA VAL A 69 26.06 -6.64 6.68
C VAL A 69 24.59 -6.53 7.00
N VAL A 70 24.18 -5.35 7.48
CA VAL A 70 22.79 -5.04 7.83
C VAL A 70 22.24 -4.04 6.82
N ARG A 71 21.03 -4.32 6.31
CA ARG A 71 20.27 -3.39 5.45
C ARG A 71 19.00 -2.98 6.17
N GLU A 72 18.84 -1.67 6.38
CA GLU A 72 17.63 -1.06 6.93
C GLU A 72 16.88 -0.29 5.84
N LEU A 73 15.61 -0.63 5.62
CA LEU A 73 14.74 0.01 4.64
C LEU A 73 13.56 0.66 5.35
N SER A 74 13.54 1.99 5.35
CA SER A 74 12.47 2.79 5.96
C SER A 74 11.50 3.31 4.90
N TYR A 75 10.20 3.05 5.09
CA TYR A 75 9.16 3.56 4.19
C TYR A 75 7.85 3.85 4.92
N GLY A 76 7.49 5.13 5.04
CA GLY A 76 6.31 5.57 5.79
C GLY A 76 4.95 5.05 5.27
N GLY A 77 4.89 4.53 4.04
CA GLY A 77 3.69 3.90 3.49
C GLY A 77 3.50 2.43 3.90
N TYR A 78 4.47 1.84 4.60
CA TYR A 78 4.47 0.45 5.04
C TYR A 78 4.53 0.37 6.56
N ASP A 79 3.78 -0.58 7.13
CA ASP A 79 3.76 -0.94 8.57
C ASP A 79 3.96 0.24 9.55
N LYS A 80 3.17 1.31 9.37
CA LYS A 80 3.22 2.54 10.20
C LYS A 80 4.60 3.24 10.23
N GLY A 81 5.46 2.96 9.27
CA GLY A 81 6.81 3.50 9.17
C GLY A 81 7.88 2.64 9.84
N ASP A 82 7.54 1.45 10.34
CA ASP A 82 8.53 0.54 10.93
C ASP A 82 9.51 0.05 9.85
N PRO A 83 10.83 0.06 10.13
CA PRO A 83 11.83 -0.31 9.14
C PRO A 83 11.89 -1.83 8.92
N ILE A 84 12.17 -2.24 7.69
CA ILE A 84 12.54 -3.62 7.37
C ILE A 84 14.05 -3.77 7.57
N ILE A 85 14.46 -4.77 8.35
CA ILE A 85 15.87 -5.05 8.63
C ILE A 85 16.25 -6.43 8.08
N ASP A 86 17.20 -6.45 7.16
CA ASP A 86 17.78 -7.67 6.58
C ASP A 86 19.25 -7.83 7.00
N TYR A 87 19.69 -9.08 7.05
CA TYR A 87 21.05 -9.46 7.42
C TYR A 87 21.65 -10.37 6.36
N ALA A 88 22.93 -10.16 6.05
CA ALA A 88 23.72 -11.05 5.22
C ALA A 88 25.11 -11.22 5.82
N LEU A 89 25.65 -12.44 5.76
CA LEU A 89 27.05 -12.70 6.08
C LEU A 89 27.86 -12.70 4.79
N THR A 90 29.06 -12.13 4.85
CA THR A 90 29.99 -12.21 3.74
C THR A 90 30.58 -13.61 3.61
N ASP A 91 30.73 -14.09 2.37
CA ASP A 91 31.36 -15.37 2.08
C ASP A 91 32.89 -15.31 2.17
N THR A 92 33.59 -16.36 1.72
CA THR A 92 35.06 -16.43 1.73
C THR A 92 35.73 -15.42 0.78
N ASN A 93 35.00 -14.93 -0.24
CA ASN A 93 35.45 -13.88 -1.15
C ASN A 93 35.09 -12.48 -0.63
N GLY A 94 34.44 -12.40 0.54
CA GLY A 94 33.96 -11.17 1.14
C GLY A 94 32.66 -10.66 0.52
N GLU A 95 32.00 -11.47 -0.31
CA GLU A 95 30.82 -11.08 -1.06
C GLU A 95 29.55 -11.27 -0.23
N PHE A 96 28.60 -10.35 -0.37
CA PHE A 96 27.27 -10.44 0.22
C PHE A 96 26.21 -10.12 -0.82
N SER A 97 24.99 -10.62 -0.59
CA SER A 97 23.85 -10.28 -1.43
C SER A 97 22.58 -10.16 -0.61
N PHE A 98 21.74 -9.23 -1.04
CA PHE A 98 20.37 -9.06 -0.60
C PHE A 98 19.44 -9.16 -1.79
N LYS A 99 18.29 -9.82 -1.58
CA LYS A 99 17.24 -9.87 -2.59
C LYS A 99 16.51 -8.54 -2.70
N GLU A 100 15.78 -8.40 -3.80
CA GLU A 100 14.80 -7.35 -3.98
C GLU A 100 13.76 -7.36 -2.84
N VAL A 101 13.33 -6.18 -2.40
CA VAL A 101 12.27 -6.01 -1.42
C VAL A 101 11.17 -5.17 -2.03
N LYS A 102 9.97 -5.75 -2.07
CA LYS A 102 8.73 -5.08 -2.47
C LYS A 102 7.70 -5.17 -1.35
N VAL A 103 6.95 -4.10 -1.16
CA VAL A 103 5.87 -4.04 -0.18
C VAL A 103 4.56 -3.58 -0.80
N LYS A 104 3.44 -3.98 -0.19
CA LYS A 104 2.13 -3.44 -0.54
C LYS A 104 1.86 -2.20 0.29
N SER A 105 1.53 -1.10 -0.38
CA SER A 105 1.28 0.20 0.25
C SER A 105 0.07 0.89 -0.38
N ASN A 106 -0.72 1.56 0.45
CA ASN A 106 -1.79 2.45 -0.03
C ASN A 106 -1.27 3.84 -0.41
N ALA A 107 -0.01 4.14 -0.07
CA ALA A 107 0.70 5.33 -0.53
C ALA A 107 1.67 4.90 -1.63
N PRO A 108 1.54 5.36 -2.88
CA PRO A 108 2.50 5.02 -3.93
C PRO A 108 3.76 5.90 -3.90
N ARG A 109 3.77 7.01 -3.15
CA ARG A 109 4.92 7.92 -3.00
C ARG A 109 5.29 8.08 -1.53
N ALA A 110 6.57 8.05 -1.22
CA ALA A 110 7.08 8.43 0.10
C ALA A 110 6.66 9.88 0.38
N ARG A 111 6.06 10.14 1.55
CA ARG A 111 5.89 11.51 2.03
C ARG A 111 7.29 11.98 2.44
N SER A 112 7.88 12.89 1.66
CA SER A 112 9.14 13.58 1.97
C SER A 112 8.98 14.49 3.17
#